data_AF-A0A9W7MR56-F1
#
_entry.id   AF-A0A9W7MR56-F1
#
_cell.length_a   1.000
_cell.length_b   1.000
_cell.length_c   1.000
_cell.angle_alpha   90.00
_cell.angle_beta   90.00
_cell.angle_gamma   90.00
#
_symmetry.space_group_name_H-M   'P 1'
#
loop_
_entity.id
_entity.type
_entity.pdbx_description
1 polymer ?
#
loop_
_entity_poly.entity_id
_entity_poly.type
_entity_poly.pdbx_seq_one_letter_code
_entity_poly.pdbx_strand_id
1 'polypeptide(L)'
;MKTKTKTDIIHDQRRKLEEERIARLIEKCPNTRLVRQIHAHVLTRLLPIPALSFLLSKIVGFCALSRHGDINLARKVFSQTPNPNIFSWNSLIRGYSLIGTQSKLPFSLYKKLVRKGNPSANTFTLAFVLKACSNILAFEEGQQVHARVLQSGFGSNQFVQTGLLNLYAKCEEIELAEKVFDEIPQRGLVEWSSMISGYATMGLVNEAFGAFREMQTLNVVPDKVTMVSVISACAMAGALDIGRWIHAYIEKQMIETDIMLSTALVNMYAKCGCIEKAKEIFKGMPVKDQKAWSSMIVGLAVHGLAEEALEAFSRMSESKVTPSHVTFIGVLSACAHSGLVYEGRRYWSSMIELGIEPSLEHYGCMVDLLCRASLVDEACSFVQTMPYSPNPVIWRTLLIGCQKNKMLHKGEIAGEQLLALEPSNTENYILLSNFYASVSQWEKMRHVRKMMKEKGMKAVPGCTSIEIDGLIHEFVMGDWYHPEAKEIRQVLRVISERVTNSGHEPHVSGVLHNVSDEEKGIYLCEHSERLAIAYGLLKTKAPAPIRIVKNLRVCIDCHEVTKIISKIYEREIIVRDRVRFHKFVNGTCSCKDYW
;
A
#
# COMPACT_ATOMS: atom_id res chain seq x y z
N MET A 1 27.73 58.04 20.02
CA MET A 1 26.27 57.83 19.83
C MET A 1 25.67 59.10 19.25
N LYS A 2 25.27 59.13 17.98
CA LYS A 2 24.49 60.25 17.42
C LYS A 2 23.01 60.01 17.74
N THR A 3 22.40 60.90 18.50
CA THR A 3 20.96 60.92 18.82
C THR A 3 20.18 61.17 17.52
N LYS A 4 19.32 60.21 17.11
CA LYS A 4 18.39 60.38 15.98
C LYS A 4 17.51 61.61 16.22
N THR A 5 17.34 62.48 15.23
CA THR A 5 16.47 63.66 15.36
C THR A 5 14.99 63.24 15.37
N LYS A 6 14.10 64.05 15.98
CA LYS A 6 12.64 63.81 15.98
C LYS A 6 12.08 63.57 14.57
N THR A 7 12.65 64.23 13.56
CA THR A 7 12.28 64.10 12.15
C THR A 7 12.67 62.75 11.55
N ASP A 8 13.85 62.22 11.91
CA ASP A 8 14.30 60.89 11.50
C ASP A 8 13.39 59.79 12.07
N ILE A 9 12.93 59.96 13.32
CA ILE A 9 12.03 59.01 13.99
C ILE A 9 10.65 58.99 13.30
N ILE A 10 10.11 60.15 12.96
CA ILE A 10 8.82 60.28 12.25
C ILE A 10 8.91 59.68 10.83
N HIS A 11 10.03 59.91 10.13
CA HIS A 11 10.22 59.35 8.79
C HIS A 11 10.39 57.81 8.83
N ASP A 12 11.09 57.27 9.83
CA ASP A 12 11.26 55.83 10.07
C ASP A 12 9.91 55.17 10.43
N GLN A 13 9.10 55.80 11.27
CA GLN A 13 7.73 55.35 11.59
C GLN A 13 6.81 55.33 10.37
N ARG A 14 6.86 56.37 9.52
CA ARG A 14 6.03 56.46 8.31
C ARG A 14 6.40 55.39 7.27
N ARG A 15 7.70 55.07 7.12
CA ARG A 15 8.16 53.97 6.25
C ARG A 15 7.68 52.61 6.76
N LYS A 16 7.82 52.33 8.05
CA LYS A 16 7.33 51.08 8.66
C LYS A 16 5.83 50.88 8.46
N LEU A 17 5.04 51.93 8.63
CA LEU A 17 3.59 51.89 8.39
C LEU A 17 3.26 51.54 6.92
N GLU A 18 4.05 52.06 5.97
CA GLU A 18 3.89 51.76 4.55
C GLU A 18 4.32 50.33 4.20
N GLU A 19 5.42 49.83 4.78
CA GLU A 19 5.85 48.43 4.66
C GLU A 19 4.77 47.46 5.16
N GLU A 20 4.19 47.74 6.33
CA GLU A 20 3.08 46.96 6.89
C GLU A 20 1.82 47.03 6.04
N ARG A 21 1.56 48.16 5.38
CA ARG A 21 0.43 48.30 4.45
C ARG A 21 0.64 47.43 3.21
N ILE A 22 1.84 47.44 2.62
CA ILE A 22 2.17 46.59 1.46
C ILE A 22 2.13 45.11 1.84
N ALA A 23 2.65 44.74 3.01
CA ALA A 23 2.58 43.36 3.51
C ALA A 23 1.11 42.88 3.65
N ARG A 24 0.23 43.71 4.23
CA ARG A 24 -1.21 43.40 4.32
C ARG A 24 -1.90 43.30 2.96
N LEU A 25 -1.46 44.07 1.96
CA LEU A 25 -1.97 43.96 0.59
C LEU A 25 -1.58 42.62 -0.04
N ILE A 26 -0.34 42.17 0.16
CA ILE A 26 0.15 40.87 -0.32
C ILE A 26 -0.67 39.72 0.29
N GLU A 27 -0.96 39.77 1.59
CA GLU A 27 -1.77 38.75 2.28
C GLU A 27 -3.20 38.65 1.75
N LYS A 28 -3.75 39.74 1.20
CA LYS A 28 -5.11 39.81 0.63
C LYS A 28 -5.14 39.67 -0.90
N CYS A 29 -4.02 39.38 -1.55
CA CYS A 29 -3.98 39.29 -3.01
C CYS A 29 -4.83 38.11 -3.52
N PRO A 30 -5.74 38.32 -4.48
CA PRO A 30 -6.58 37.24 -5.01
C PRO A 30 -5.87 36.37 -6.05
N ASN A 31 -4.76 36.83 -6.64
CA ASN A 31 -4.05 36.10 -7.70
C ASN A 31 -2.58 36.53 -7.87
N THR A 32 -1.83 35.71 -8.61
CA THR A 32 -0.41 35.95 -8.95
C THR A 32 -0.17 37.18 -9.82
N ARG A 33 -1.15 37.66 -10.61
CA ARG A 33 -0.98 38.83 -11.48
C ARG A 33 -0.76 40.10 -10.66
N LEU A 34 -1.58 40.32 -9.63
CA LEU A 34 -1.44 41.45 -8.72
C LEU A 34 -0.14 41.38 -7.92
N VAL A 35 0.27 40.17 -7.51
CA VAL A 35 1.54 39.98 -6.81
C VAL A 35 2.74 40.29 -7.70
N ARG A 36 2.68 40.00 -9.01
CA ARG A 36 3.72 40.43 -9.96
C ARG A 36 3.81 41.95 -10.09
N GLN A 37 2.68 42.66 -10.05
CA GLN A 37 2.66 44.13 -10.06
C GLN A 37 3.26 44.71 -8.77
N ILE A 38 2.88 44.17 -7.61
CA ILE A 38 3.46 44.56 -6.32
C ILE A 38 4.97 44.27 -6.31
N HIS A 39 5.39 43.12 -6.83
CA HIS A 39 6.80 42.76 -6.94
C HIS A 39 7.58 43.76 -7.80
N ALA A 40 7.08 44.12 -8.97
CA ALA A 40 7.69 45.14 -9.83
C ALA A 40 7.80 46.49 -9.11
N HIS A 41 6.73 46.93 -8.43
CA HIS A 41 6.69 48.18 -7.66
C HIS A 41 7.67 48.20 -6.48
N VAL A 42 7.86 47.06 -5.81
CA VAL A 42 8.83 46.91 -4.73
C VAL A 42 10.27 46.99 -5.24
N LEU A 43 10.56 46.44 -6.42
CA LEU A 43 11.90 46.49 -7.04
C LEU A 43 12.26 47.87 -7.61
N THR A 44 11.28 48.62 -8.12
CA THR A 44 11.53 49.96 -8.70
C THR A 44 11.65 51.06 -7.65
N ARG A 45 11.22 50.81 -6.41
CA ARG A 45 11.45 51.74 -5.30
C ARG A 45 12.85 51.58 -4.70
N LEU A 46 13.51 52.70 -4.44
CA LEU A 46 14.80 52.78 -3.73
C LEU A 46 14.62 52.53 -2.22
N LEU A 47 14.18 51.33 -1.85
CA LEU A 47 14.01 50.92 -0.46
C LEU A 47 15.35 50.51 0.16
N PRO A 48 15.57 50.78 1.46
CA PRO A 48 16.69 50.19 2.19
C PRO A 48 16.66 48.66 2.09
N ILE A 49 17.85 48.04 2.01
CA ILE A 49 17.99 46.58 1.88
C ILE A 49 17.11 45.80 2.86
N PRO A 50 17.05 46.11 4.18
CA PRO A 50 16.22 45.36 5.12
C PRO A 50 14.71 45.39 4.79
N ALA A 51 14.20 46.55 4.37
CA ALA A 51 12.79 46.73 3.99
C ALA A 51 12.47 45.97 2.71
N LEU A 52 13.37 46.03 1.72
CA LEU A 52 13.28 45.25 0.49
C LEU A 52 13.27 43.74 0.78
N SER A 53 14.21 43.25 1.60
CA SER A 53 14.28 41.85 2.01
C SER A 53 12.99 41.39 2.71
N PHE A 54 12.43 42.22 3.58
CA PHE A 54 11.18 41.93 4.29
C PHE A 54 9.99 41.82 3.32
N LEU A 55 9.77 42.81 2.45
CA LEU A 55 8.66 42.78 1.50
C LEU A 55 8.77 41.63 0.49
N LEU A 56 9.96 41.39 -0.05
CA LEU A 56 10.19 40.25 -0.95
C LEU A 56 9.96 38.92 -0.22
N SER A 57 10.30 38.80 1.08
CA SER A 57 10.00 37.59 1.86
C SER A 57 8.49 37.32 1.98
N LYS A 58 7.67 38.37 2.08
CA LYS A 58 6.20 38.25 2.08
C LYS A 58 5.65 37.82 0.72
N ILE A 59 6.23 38.33 -0.37
CA ILE A 59 5.89 37.89 -1.74
C ILE A 59 6.25 36.42 -1.94
N VAL A 60 7.43 35.98 -1.49
CA VAL A 60 7.81 34.55 -1.51
C VAL A 60 6.79 33.71 -0.74
N GLY A 61 6.40 34.15 0.47
CA GLY A 61 5.38 33.50 1.28
C GLY A 61 4.05 33.34 0.54
N PHE A 62 3.53 34.40 -0.06
CA PHE A 62 2.31 34.33 -0.86
C PHE A 62 2.44 33.33 -2.01
N CYS A 63 3.49 33.47 -2.81
CA CYS A 63 3.70 32.66 -4.02
C CYS A 63 3.91 31.18 -3.69
N ALA A 64 4.52 30.85 -2.56
CA ALA A 64 4.83 29.48 -2.18
C ALA A 64 3.69 28.77 -1.43
N LEU A 65 2.86 29.51 -0.68
CA LEU A 65 1.92 28.92 0.30
C LEU A 65 0.44 29.15 -0.02
N SER A 66 0.11 30.10 -0.91
CA SER A 66 -1.29 30.41 -1.23
C SER A 66 -1.87 29.48 -2.29
N ARG A 67 -3.19 29.24 -2.25
CA ARG A 67 -3.91 28.43 -3.25
C ARG A 67 -3.73 28.94 -4.68
N HIS A 68 -3.58 30.25 -4.85
CA HIS A 68 -3.33 30.91 -6.14
C HIS A 68 -1.85 31.24 -6.36
N GLY A 69 -0.94 30.61 -5.61
CA GLY A 69 0.50 30.83 -5.69
C GLY A 69 1.15 30.22 -6.92
N ASP A 70 2.41 30.60 -7.16
CA ASP A 70 3.26 30.06 -8.23
C ASP A 70 4.66 29.85 -7.63
N ILE A 71 5.04 28.58 -7.44
CA ILE A 71 6.32 28.24 -6.80
C ILE A 71 7.53 28.63 -7.66
N ASN A 72 7.38 28.66 -8.98
CA ASN A 72 8.46 29.06 -9.87
C ASN A 72 8.70 30.56 -9.72
N LEU A 73 7.63 31.34 -9.60
CA LEU A 73 7.71 32.75 -9.23
C LEU A 73 8.32 32.91 -7.83
N ALA A 74 7.91 32.13 -6.83
CA ALA A 74 8.48 32.17 -5.48
C ALA A 74 10.01 31.98 -5.50
N ARG A 75 10.49 30.97 -6.24
CA ARG A 75 11.92 30.71 -6.43
C ARG A 75 12.65 31.89 -7.09
N LYS A 76 12.04 32.49 -8.13
CA LYS A 76 12.60 33.65 -8.82
C LYS A 76 12.73 34.86 -7.89
N VAL A 77 11.65 35.21 -7.18
CA VAL A 77 11.65 36.32 -6.20
C VAL A 77 12.67 36.05 -5.08
N PHE A 78 12.75 34.81 -4.61
CA PHE A 78 13.72 34.40 -3.59
C PHE A 78 15.18 34.62 -4.05
N SER A 79 15.51 34.27 -5.30
CA SER A 79 16.86 34.52 -5.86
C SER A 79 17.20 36.00 -5.99
N GLN A 80 16.20 36.87 -6.11
CA GLN A 80 16.35 38.32 -6.19
C GLN A 80 16.35 39.00 -4.82
N THR A 81 16.03 38.26 -3.76
CA THR A 81 15.94 38.82 -2.40
C THR A 81 17.36 39.01 -1.84
N PRO A 82 17.80 40.25 -1.55
CA PRO A 82 19.06 40.45 -0.85
C PRO A 82 18.91 39.93 0.58
N ASN A 83 19.88 39.16 1.08
CA ASN A 83 19.86 38.56 2.42
C ASN A 83 18.50 37.93 2.82
N PRO A 84 18.08 36.81 2.18
CA PRO A 84 16.82 36.16 2.51
C PRO A 84 16.75 35.75 3.99
N ASN A 85 15.66 36.13 4.65
CA ASN A 85 15.39 35.84 6.07
C ASN A 85 14.87 34.40 6.27
N ILE A 86 14.80 33.93 7.51
CA ILE A 86 14.36 32.55 7.80
C ILE A 86 12.93 32.27 7.33
N PHE A 87 12.08 33.30 7.31
CA PHE A 87 10.70 33.19 6.83
C PHE A 87 10.63 32.85 5.34
N SER A 88 11.43 33.50 4.48
CA SER A 88 11.43 33.19 3.03
C SER A 88 12.04 31.82 2.73
N TRP A 89 13.06 31.41 3.47
CA TRP A 89 13.60 30.03 3.40
C TRP A 89 12.54 29.00 3.77
N ASN A 90 11.91 29.16 4.94
CA ASN A 90 10.88 28.25 5.42
C ASN A 90 9.65 28.22 4.50
N SER A 91 9.26 29.37 3.95
CA SER A 91 8.16 29.46 2.98
C SER A 91 8.47 28.68 1.71
N LEU A 92 9.69 28.78 1.18
CA LEU A 92 10.08 28.07 -0.04
C LEU A 92 10.21 26.56 0.19
N ILE A 93 10.85 26.14 1.29
CA ILE A 93 10.97 24.72 1.68
C ILE A 93 9.58 24.10 1.86
N ARG A 94 8.70 24.77 2.62
CA ARG A 94 7.32 24.32 2.83
C ARG A 94 6.53 24.30 1.53
N GLY A 95 6.63 25.35 0.71
CA GLY A 95 5.95 25.41 -0.58
C GLY A 95 6.31 24.23 -1.48
N TYR A 96 7.60 23.90 -1.61
CA TYR A 96 8.01 22.72 -2.36
C TYR A 96 7.52 21.40 -1.75
N SER A 97 7.45 21.29 -0.42
CA SER A 97 6.89 20.10 0.24
C SER A 97 5.39 19.89 -0.03
N LEU A 98 4.64 20.94 -0.36
CA LEU A 98 3.20 20.90 -0.61
C LEU A 98 2.84 20.53 -2.06
N ILE A 99 3.75 20.76 -3.02
CA ILE A 99 3.44 20.63 -4.45
C ILE A 99 3.46 19.17 -4.90
N GLY A 100 3.72 18.23 -3.99
CA GLY A 100 3.67 16.80 -4.28
C GLY A 100 4.72 16.34 -5.31
N THR A 101 5.66 17.20 -5.69
CA THR A 101 6.77 16.80 -6.56
C THR A 101 7.70 15.91 -5.75
N GLN A 102 8.02 14.72 -6.27
CA GLN A 102 8.99 13.81 -5.69
C GLN A 102 10.43 14.36 -5.87
N SER A 103 10.70 15.52 -5.28
CA SER A 103 11.96 16.24 -5.47
C SER A 103 12.73 16.35 -4.16
N LYS A 104 14.04 16.06 -4.20
CA LYS A 104 14.98 16.35 -3.11
C LYS A 104 15.29 17.85 -2.95
N LEU A 105 14.63 18.73 -3.70
CA LEU A 105 14.88 20.17 -3.69
C LEU A 105 14.70 20.83 -2.30
N PRO A 106 13.66 20.51 -1.48
CA PRO A 106 13.54 21.05 -0.12
C PRO A 106 14.77 20.76 0.73
N PHE A 107 15.30 19.54 0.65
CA PHE A 107 16.52 19.15 1.37
C PHE A 107 17.75 19.89 0.83
N SER A 108 17.87 20.05 -0.49
CA SER A 108 18.95 20.85 -1.11
C SER A 108 18.91 22.32 -0.66
N LEU A 109 17.72 22.92 -0.55
CA LEU A 109 17.54 24.27 -0.01
C LEU A 109 17.95 24.35 1.46
N TYR A 110 17.60 23.34 2.26
CA TYR A 110 18.04 23.23 3.64
C TYR A 110 19.56 23.14 3.78
N LYS A 111 20.23 22.29 2.97
CA LYS A 111 21.71 22.24 2.96
C LYS A 111 22.32 23.60 2.60
N LYS A 112 21.70 24.34 1.67
CA LYS A 112 22.14 25.69 1.31
C LYS A 112 21.98 26.68 2.47
N LEU A 113 20.87 26.62 3.20
CA LEU A 113 20.63 27.42 4.41
C LEU A 113 21.69 27.11 5.48
N VAL A 114 21.93 25.84 5.78
CA VAL A 114 22.91 25.40 6.78
C VAL A 114 24.33 25.86 6.41
N ARG A 115 24.74 25.73 5.14
CA ARG A 115 26.04 26.20 4.64
C ARG A 115 26.21 27.72 4.76
N LYS A 116 25.13 28.49 4.63
CA LYS A 116 25.18 29.96 4.75
C LYS A 116 25.41 30.40 6.19
N GLY A 117 25.02 29.59 7.18
CA GLY A 117 25.18 29.87 8.61
C GLY A 117 24.20 30.93 9.17
N ASN A 118 23.86 31.97 8.39
CA ASN A 118 22.92 33.01 8.78
C ASN A 118 21.90 33.32 7.66
N PRO A 119 20.57 33.18 7.89
CA PRO A 119 19.92 32.79 9.16
C PRO A 119 20.11 31.30 9.51
N SER A 120 20.04 30.96 10.80
CA SER A 120 20.10 29.58 11.27
C SER A 120 18.76 28.87 11.11
N ALA A 121 18.79 27.56 10.84
CA ALA A 121 17.59 26.73 10.85
C ALA A 121 16.92 26.73 12.23
N ASN A 122 15.59 26.77 12.25
CA ASN A 122 14.80 26.70 13.47
C ASN A 122 13.88 25.46 13.45
N THR A 123 13.05 25.30 14.48
CA THR A 123 12.10 24.19 14.64
C THR A 123 11.20 24.02 13.41
N PHE A 124 10.67 25.12 12.85
CA PHE A 124 9.86 25.09 11.63
C PHE A 124 10.65 24.62 10.41
N THR A 125 11.90 25.08 10.25
CA THR A 125 12.77 24.62 9.16
C THR A 125 12.92 23.10 9.22
N LEU A 126 13.27 22.56 10.38
CA LEU A 126 13.52 21.13 10.56
C LEU A 126 12.24 20.31 10.33
N ALA A 127 11.10 20.76 10.87
CA ALA A 127 9.81 20.10 10.65
C ALA A 127 9.42 20.05 9.15
N PHE A 128 9.60 21.14 8.40
CA PHE A 128 9.27 21.16 6.98
C PHE A 128 10.20 20.29 6.13
N VAL A 129 11.49 20.23 6.48
CA VAL A 129 12.45 19.37 5.78
C VAL A 129 12.17 17.90 6.07
N LEU A 130 11.89 17.54 7.34
CA LEU A 130 11.47 16.19 7.70
C LEU A 130 10.20 15.79 6.96
N LYS A 131 9.21 16.69 6.86
CA LYS A 131 8.00 16.43 6.08
C LYS A 131 8.32 16.20 4.61
N ALA A 132 9.20 17.01 4.02
CA ALA A 132 9.64 16.81 2.65
C ALA A 132 10.33 15.44 2.45
N CYS A 133 11.23 15.05 3.35
CA CYS A 133 11.87 13.74 3.33
C CYS A 133 10.85 12.61 3.42
N SER A 134 9.86 12.72 4.32
CA SER A 134 8.77 11.74 4.48
C SER A 134 7.90 11.59 3.22
N ASN A 135 7.71 12.66 2.45
CA ASN A 135 6.89 12.63 1.23
C ASN A 135 7.59 11.94 0.06
N ILE A 136 8.93 11.82 0.11
CA ILE A 136 9.75 11.19 -0.94
C ILE A 136 10.47 9.94 -0.44
N LEU A 137 10.13 9.47 0.77
CA LEU A 137 10.74 8.32 1.43
C LEU A 137 12.28 8.40 1.53
N ALA A 138 12.82 9.62 1.71
CA ALA A 138 14.25 9.89 1.81
C ALA A 138 14.77 9.65 3.23
N PHE A 139 14.91 8.37 3.59
CA PHE A 139 15.30 7.94 4.94
C PHE A 139 16.68 8.45 5.37
N GLU A 140 17.71 8.28 4.54
CA GLU A 140 19.09 8.69 4.85
C GLU A 140 19.20 10.20 5.07
N GLU A 141 18.58 11.01 4.21
CA GLU A 141 18.52 12.46 4.41
C GLU A 141 17.73 12.83 5.65
N GLY A 142 16.64 12.12 5.93
CA GLY A 142 15.86 12.28 7.15
C GLY A 142 16.68 12.03 8.42
N GLN A 143 17.51 10.98 8.44
CA GLN A 143 18.44 10.69 9.54
C GLN A 143 19.48 11.81 9.71
N GLN A 144 20.01 12.39 8.62
CA GLN A 144 20.90 13.55 8.72
C GLN A 144 20.22 14.75 9.36
N VAL A 145 18.94 14.98 9.06
CA VAL A 145 18.15 16.04 9.70
C VAL A 145 17.91 15.72 11.17
N HIS A 146 17.59 14.47 11.52
CA HIS A 146 17.41 14.05 12.91
C HIS A 146 18.70 14.24 13.73
N ALA A 147 19.86 13.85 13.21
CA ALA A 147 21.14 14.12 13.87
C ALA A 147 21.33 15.63 14.16
N ARG A 148 20.90 16.49 13.21
CA ARG A 148 20.94 17.94 13.41
C ARG A 148 19.93 18.47 14.43
N VAL A 149 18.75 17.84 14.53
CA VAL A 149 17.74 18.13 15.57
C VAL A 149 18.34 17.94 16.96
N LEU A 150 19.02 16.81 17.18
CA LEU A 150 19.68 16.50 18.45
C LEU A 150 20.79 17.51 18.77
N GLN A 151 21.67 17.81 17.81
CA GLN A 151 22.74 18.80 17.97
C GLN A 151 22.23 20.22 18.27
N SER A 152 21.03 20.56 17.78
CA SER A 152 20.45 21.91 17.94
C SER A 152 19.62 22.05 19.22
N GLY A 153 19.45 20.97 20.00
CA GLY A 153 18.63 20.96 21.21
C GLY A 153 17.11 21.04 20.94
N PHE A 154 16.66 20.76 19.71
CA PHE A 154 15.25 20.85 19.31
C PHE A 154 14.50 19.51 19.42
N GLY A 155 15.11 18.48 20.02
CA GLY A 155 14.54 17.13 20.12
C GLY A 155 13.18 17.08 20.81
N SER A 156 12.97 17.89 21.86
CA SER A 156 11.71 17.95 22.61
C SER A 156 10.66 18.89 22.00
N ASN A 157 10.91 19.47 20.81
CA ASN A 157 9.94 20.35 20.17
C ASN A 157 8.86 19.53 19.46
N GLN A 158 7.59 19.71 19.85
CA GLN A 158 6.46 18.94 19.31
C GLN A 158 6.37 18.93 17.77
N PHE A 159 6.60 20.07 17.11
CA PHE A 159 6.55 20.13 15.63
C PHE A 159 7.66 19.30 14.98
N VAL A 160 8.83 19.24 15.62
CA VAL A 160 9.96 18.44 15.15
C VAL A 160 9.70 16.96 15.42
N GLN A 161 9.23 16.60 16.63
CA GLN A 161 8.85 15.22 16.96
C GLN A 161 7.76 14.70 16.01
N THR A 162 6.74 15.50 15.70
CA THR A 162 5.71 15.15 14.70
C THR A 162 6.31 14.91 13.32
N GLY A 163 7.29 15.74 12.92
CA GLY A 163 8.01 15.57 11.66
C GLY A 163 8.83 14.28 11.61
N LEU A 164 9.53 13.94 12.71
CA LEU A 164 10.30 12.70 12.87
C LEU A 164 9.38 11.47 12.85
N LEU A 165 8.28 11.53 13.59
CA LEU A 165 7.25 10.50 13.61
C LEU A 165 6.73 10.20 12.20
N ASN A 166 6.34 11.24 11.45
CA ASN A 166 5.85 11.08 10.09
C ASN A 166 6.91 10.52 9.14
N LEU A 167 8.17 10.92 9.31
CA LEU A 167 9.30 10.39 8.55
C LEU A 167 9.46 8.89 8.80
N TYR A 168 9.61 8.49 10.06
CA TYR A 168 9.85 7.09 10.41
C TYR A 168 8.67 6.19 10.03
N ALA A 169 7.44 6.61 10.35
CA ALA A 169 6.25 5.86 10.00
C ALA A 169 6.09 5.65 8.49
N LYS A 170 6.39 6.67 7.67
CA LYS A 170 6.30 6.56 6.20
C LYS A 170 7.47 5.80 5.58
N CYS A 171 8.66 5.87 6.18
CA CYS A 171 9.83 5.12 5.74
C CYS A 171 9.83 3.67 6.24
N GLU A 172 8.71 3.17 6.79
CA GLU A 172 8.55 1.78 7.23
C GLU A 172 9.46 1.39 8.42
N GLU A 173 9.98 2.39 9.14
CA GLU A 173 10.85 2.22 10.31
C GLU A 173 10.02 2.33 11.59
N ILE A 174 9.13 1.36 11.78
CA ILE A 174 8.07 1.43 12.80
C ILE A 174 8.63 1.49 14.23
N GLU A 175 9.72 0.76 14.54
CA GLU A 175 10.35 0.77 15.86
C GLU A 175 10.88 2.16 16.24
N LEU A 176 11.40 2.91 15.26
CA LEU A 176 11.87 4.28 15.48
C LEU A 176 10.68 5.24 15.61
N ALA A 177 9.61 5.00 14.86
CA ALA A 177 8.37 5.76 14.97
C ALA A 177 7.75 5.60 16.37
N GLU A 178 7.68 4.38 16.89
CA GLU A 178 7.20 4.07 18.25
C GLU A 178 8.00 4.80 19.32
N LYS A 179 9.34 4.75 19.25
CA LYS A 179 10.19 5.49 20.20
C LYS A 179 9.90 6.99 20.21
N VAL A 180 9.80 7.60 19.02
CA VAL A 180 9.46 9.03 18.91
C VAL A 180 8.04 9.30 19.42
N PHE A 181 7.09 8.42 19.13
CA PHE A 181 5.71 8.53 19.60
C PHE A 181 5.63 8.47 21.14
N ASP A 182 6.37 7.56 21.75
CA ASP A 182 6.45 7.39 23.20
C ASP A 182 7.00 8.64 23.89
N GLU A 183 7.98 9.30 23.27
CA GLU A 183 8.57 10.55 23.75
C GLU A 183 7.68 11.80 23.61
N ILE A 184 6.56 11.74 22.87
CA ILE A 184 5.64 12.87 22.73
C ILE A 184 4.70 12.93 23.94
N PRO A 185 4.78 13.99 24.79
CA PRO A 185 4.02 14.02 26.05
C PRO A 185 2.50 14.16 25.87
N GLN A 186 2.06 14.86 24.81
CA GLN A 186 0.67 15.07 24.47
C GLN A 186 0.46 14.74 22.99
N ARG A 187 -0.21 13.61 22.74
CA ARG A 187 -0.43 13.09 21.39
C ARG A 187 -1.79 13.55 20.90
N GLY A 188 -1.79 14.39 19.87
CA GLY A 188 -3.00 14.86 19.21
C GLY A 188 -3.38 13.97 18.03
N LEU A 189 -4.38 14.44 17.28
CA LEU A 189 -4.88 13.77 16.08
C LEU A 189 -3.77 13.41 15.08
N VAL A 190 -2.79 14.30 14.89
CA VAL A 190 -1.73 14.13 13.88
C VAL A 190 -0.77 13.01 14.26
N GLU A 191 -0.38 12.94 15.54
CA GLU A 191 0.52 11.90 16.06
C GLU A 191 -0.16 10.53 15.99
N TRP A 192 -1.40 10.42 16.50
CA TRP A 192 -2.19 9.18 16.44
C TRP A 192 -2.40 8.71 14.99
N SER A 193 -2.82 9.62 14.10
CA SER A 193 -3.03 9.28 12.69
C SER A 193 -1.75 8.83 12.00
N SER A 194 -0.60 9.42 12.37
CA SER A 194 0.70 9.03 11.80
C SER A 194 1.09 7.62 12.22
N MET A 195 0.92 7.26 13.50
CA MET A 195 1.20 5.89 13.99
C MET A 195 0.23 4.86 13.40
N ILE A 196 -1.07 5.14 13.44
CA ILE A 196 -2.09 4.25 12.85
C ILE A 196 -1.80 4.02 11.37
N SER A 197 -1.43 5.07 10.62
CA SER A 197 -1.05 4.93 9.22
C SER A 197 0.25 4.15 9.03
N GLY A 198 1.22 4.30 9.93
CA GLY A 198 2.47 3.52 9.93
C GLY A 198 2.19 2.03 10.12
N TYR A 199 1.48 1.67 11.19
CA TYR A 199 1.04 0.29 11.45
C TYR A 199 0.23 -0.29 10.28
N ALA A 200 -0.71 0.48 9.74
CA ALA A 200 -1.48 0.08 8.57
C ALA A 200 -0.54 -0.27 7.40
N THR A 201 0.42 0.60 7.06
CA THR A 201 1.36 0.39 5.95
C THR A 201 2.20 -0.88 6.14
N MET A 202 2.59 -1.17 7.37
CA MET A 202 3.36 -2.38 7.73
C MET A 202 2.50 -3.66 7.79
N GLY A 203 1.18 -3.57 7.63
CA GLY A 203 0.28 -4.71 7.80
C GLY A 203 0.06 -5.14 9.26
N LEU A 204 0.49 -4.31 10.21
CA LEU A 204 0.35 -4.52 11.66
C LEU A 204 -1.06 -4.11 12.12
N VAL A 205 -2.05 -4.91 11.74
CA VAL A 205 -3.47 -4.53 11.89
C VAL A 205 -3.92 -4.53 13.35
N ASN A 206 -3.43 -5.45 14.17
CA ASN A 206 -3.77 -5.50 15.60
C ASN A 206 -3.26 -4.23 16.31
N GLU A 207 -2.04 -3.79 15.98
CA GLU A 207 -1.39 -2.59 16.50
C GLU A 207 -2.10 -1.32 16.00
N ALA A 208 -2.42 -1.25 14.71
CA ALA A 208 -3.18 -0.14 14.13
C ALA A 208 -4.54 0.03 14.82
N PHE A 209 -5.25 -1.07 15.05
CA PHE A 209 -6.55 -1.04 15.72
C PHE A 209 -6.43 -0.80 17.23
N GLY A 210 -5.38 -1.32 17.87
CA GLY A 210 -5.04 -1.03 19.27
C GLY A 210 -4.80 0.46 19.49
N ALA A 211 -3.95 1.08 18.65
CA ALA A 211 -3.70 2.51 18.67
C ALA A 211 -4.97 3.33 18.40
N PHE A 212 -5.84 2.88 17.49
CA PHE A 212 -7.14 3.51 17.26
C PHE A 212 -8.04 3.45 18.51
N ARG A 213 -8.11 2.30 19.19
CA ARG A 213 -8.87 2.18 20.44
C ARG A 213 -8.30 3.07 21.54
N GLU A 214 -6.99 3.11 21.69
CA GLU A 214 -6.33 3.96 22.69
C GLU A 214 -6.61 5.46 22.43
N MET A 215 -6.47 5.90 21.18
CA MET A 215 -6.85 7.24 20.72
C MET A 215 -8.27 7.62 21.16
N GLN A 216 -9.22 6.69 21.04
CA GLN A 216 -10.60 6.89 21.48
C GLN A 216 -10.73 6.99 23.01
N THR A 217 -10.02 6.15 23.78
CA THR A 217 -10.05 6.21 25.25
C THR A 217 -9.52 7.55 25.79
N LEU A 218 -8.61 8.17 25.04
CA LEU A 218 -8.06 9.50 25.33
C LEU A 218 -8.91 10.66 24.78
N ASN A 219 -10.11 10.36 24.26
CA ASN A 219 -11.05 11.34 23.68
C ASN A 219 -10.48 12.13 22.49
N VAL A 220 -9.52 11.59 21.76
CA VAL A 220 -9.03 12.18 20.51
C VAL A 220 -9.94 11.71 19.37
N VAL A 221 -10.69 12.63 18.78
CA VAL A 221 -11.65 12.30 17.71
C VAL A 221 -10.91 12.03 16.39
N PRO A 222 -11.06 10.84 15.79
CA PRO A 222 -10.42 10.52 14.52
C PRO A 222 -11.03 11.32 13.36
N ASP A 223 -10.19 11.70 12.40
CA ASP A 223 -10.63 12.36 11.17
C ASP A 223 -10.74 11.36 10.01
N LYS A 224 -11.16 11.86 8.84
CA LYS A 224 -11.31 11.04 7.63
C LYS A 224 -10.01 10.31 7.25
N VAL A 225 -8.86 10.95 7.46
CA VAL A 225 -7.55 10.36 7.14
C VAL A 225 -7.27 9.21 8.08
N THR A 226 -7.50 9.39 9.38
CA THR A 226 -7.42 8.30 10.37
C THR A 226 -8.32 7.13 9.97
N MET A 227 -9.58 7.40 9.61
CA MET A 227 -10.54 6.35 9.24
C MET A 227 -10.10 5.57 8.00
N VAL A 228 -9.60 6.27 6.97
CA VAL A 228 -9.05 5.62 5.76
C VAL A 228 -7.88 4.70 6.11
N SER A 229 -6.97 5.12 7.01
CA SER A 229 -5.83 4.30 7.43
C SER A 229 -6.29 3.01 8.12
N VAL A 230 -7.21 3.08 9.10
CA VAL A 230 -7.69 1.88 9.81
C VAL A 230 -8.49 0.95 8.87
N ILE A 231 -9.34 1.52 8.01
CA ILE A 231 -10.09 0.75 6.99
C ILE A 231 -9.13 0.03 6.04
N SER A 232 -8.05 0.70 5.62
CA SER A 232 -7.05 0.10 4.72
C SER A 232 -6.28 -1.03 5.40
N ALA A 233 -5.95 -0.90 6.68
CA ALA A 233 -5.38 -2.00 7.48
C ALA A 233 -6.32 -3.22 7.47
N CYS A 234 -7.61 -3.00 7.76
CA CYS A 234 -8.62 -4.07 7.73
C CYS A 234 -8.70 -4.74 6.35
N ALA A 235 -8.70 -3.94 5.27
CA ALA A 235 -8.71 -4.43 3.90
C ALA A 235 -7.47 -5.30 3.59
N MET A 236 -6.31 -5.01 4.17
CA MET A 236 -5.10 -5.81 3.94
C MET A 236 -5.14 -7.14 4.69
N ALA A 237 -5.53 -7.14 5.96
CA ALA A 237 -5.66 -8.36 6.76
C ALA A 237 -6.92 -9.19 6.44
N GLY A 238 -7.88 -8.63 5.70
CA GLY A 238 -9.18 -9.27 5.49
C GLY A 238 -10.05 -9.31 6.76
N ALA A 239 -9.86 -8.33 7.65
CA ALA A 239 -10.55 -8.20 8.93
C ALA A 239 -11.96 -7.59 8.74
N LEU A 240 -12.93 -8.43 8.41
CA LEU A 240 -14.29 -8.01 8.10
C LEU A 240 -15.04 -7.48 9.33
N ASP A 241 -14.89 -8.10 10.49
CA ASP A 241 -15.69 -7.75 11.67
C ASP A 241 -15.19 -6.46 12.31
N ILE A 242 -13.87 -6.27 12.42
CA ILE A 242 -13.23 -4.99 12.73
C ILE A 242 -13.66 -3.94 11.69
N GLY A 243 -13.60 -4.25 10.39
CA GLY A 243 -14.00 -3.35 9.32
C GLY A 243 -15.47 -2.89 9.42
N ARG A 244 -16.39 -3.80 9.76
CA ARG A 244 -17.81 -3.49 10.02
C ARG A 244 -17.99 -2.61 11.24
N TRP A 245 -17.27 -2.90 12.32
CA TRP A 245 -17.32 -2.09 13.52
C TRP A 245 -16.84 -0.66 13.25
N ILE A 246 -15.75 -0.50 12.48
CA ILE A 246 -15.26 0.81 12.06
C ILE A 246 -16.28 1.53 11.20
N HIS A 247 -16.91 0.85 10.25
CA HIS A 247 -17.94 1.46 9.40
C HIS A 247 -19.15 1.94 10.23
N ALA A 248 -19.63 1.12 11.17
CA ALA A 248 -20.69 1.52 12.10
C ALA A 248 -20.26 2.69 13.01
N TYR A 249 -18.97 2.76 13.39
CA TYR A 249 -18.42 3.87 14.14
C TYR A 249 -18.44 5.18 13.33
N ILE A 250 -18.08 5.14 12.04
CA ILE A 250 -18.15 6.31 11.13
C ILE A 250 -19.58 6.87 11.11
N GLU A 251 -20.57 6.00 10.93
CA GLU A 251 -21.99 6.38 10.91
C GLU A 251 -22.42 6.95 12.26
N LYS A 252 -22.10 6.27 13.37
CA LYS A 252 -22.48 6.69 14.73
C LYS A 252 -21.89 8.03 15.13
N GLN A 253 -20.64 8.31 14.74
CA GLN A 253 -19.95 9.56 15.03
C GLN A 253 -20.25 10.66 14.00
N MET A 254 -21.12 10.39 13.01
CA MET A 254 -21.46 11.34 11.96
C MET A 254 -20.23 11.89 11.22
N ILE A 255 -19.20 11.05 11.04
CA ILE A 255 -18.00 11.41 10.29
C ILE A 255 -18.39 11.50 8.82
N GLU A 256 -18.23 12.69 8.23
CA GLU A 256 -18.61 12.94 6.84
C GLU A 256 -17.88 11.99 5.88
N THR A 257 -18.66 11.15 5.19
CA THR A 257 -18.17 10.21 4.18
C THR A 257 -18.06 10.89 2.82
N ASP A 258 -16.87 11.39 2.51
CA ASP A 258 -16.56 11.86 1.17
C ASP A 258 -16.27 10.69 0.20
N ILE A 259 -15.93 11.02 -1.04
CA ILE A 259 -15.64 10.04 -2.10
C ILE A 259 -14.43 9.15 -1.76
N MET A 260 -13.44 9.69 -1.04
CA MET A 260 -12.24 8.96 -0.65
C MET A 260 -12.57 7.92 0.42
N LEU A 261 -13.29 8.31 1.48
CA LEU A 261 -13.71 7.40 2.54
C LEU A 261 -14.68 6.34 2.01
N SER A 262 -15.62 6.72 1.15
CA SER A 262 -16.55 5.79 0.48
C SER A 262 -15.80 4.77 -0.38
N THR A 263 -14.82 5.21 -1.16
CA THR A 263 -13.98 4.31 -1.98
C THR A 263 -13.15 3.36 -1.11
N ALA A 264 -12.61 3.84 0.02
CA ALA A 264 -11.89 2.99 0.97
C ALA A 264 -12.79 1.91 1.58
N LEU A 265 -14.05 2.23 1.91
CA LEU A 265 -15.05 1.28 2.38
C LEU A 265 -15.39 0.22 1.33
N VAL A 266 -15.61 0.62 0.07
CA VAL A 266 -15.83 -0.31 -1.06
C VAL A 266 -14.66 -1.29 -1.18
N ASN A 267 -13.43 -0.78 -1.20
CA ASN A 267 -12.22 -1.60 -1.27
C ASN A 267 -12.08 -2.53 -0.06
N MET A 268 -12.38 -2.07 1.16
CA MET A 268 -12.32 -2.89 2.37
C MET A 268 -13.31 -4.03 2.33
N TYR A 269 -14.58 -3.77 2.04
CA TYR A 269 -15.58 -4.85 1.97
C TYR A 269 -15.27 -5.86 0.88
N ALA A 270 -14.81 -5.41 -0.30
CA ALA A 270 -14.37 -6.30 -1.36
C ALA A 270 -13.18 -7.18 -0.93
N LYS A 271 -12.16 -6.57 -0.31
CA LYS A 271 -10.95 -7.27 0.17
C LYS A 271 -11.13 -8.09 1.45
N CYS A 272 -12.24 -7.93 2.17
CA CYS A 272 -12.62 -8.76 3.32
C CYS A 272 -13.65 -9.86 2.94
N GLY A 273 -13.86 -10.11 1.65
CA GLY A 273 -14.70 -11.21 1.18
C GLY A 273 -16.21 -10.92 1.22
N CYS A 274 -16.63 -9.66 1.37
CA CYS A 274 -18.03 -9.24 1.44
C CYS A 274 -18.40 -8.34 0.24
N ILE A 275 -18.28 -8.90 -0.97
CA ILE A 275 -18.46 -8.15 -2.22
C ILE A 275 -19.83 -7.50 -2.36
N GLU A 276 -20.89 -8.13 -1.82
CA GLU A 276 -22.25 -7.57 -1.88
C GLU A 276 -22.38 -6.25 -1.12
N LYS A 277 -21.75 -6.11 0.06
CA LYS A 277 -21.74 -4.84 0.79
C LYS A 277 -20.90 -3.78 0.06
N ALA A 278 -19.82 -4.19 -0.61
CA ALA A 278 -19.05 -3.29 -1.47
C ALA A 278 -19.90 -2.75 -2.64
N LYS A 279 -20.68 -3.60 -3.31
CA LYS A 279 -21.64 -3.22 -4.37
C LYS A 279 -22.71 -2.27 -3.85
N GLU A 280 -23.26 -2.53 -2.66
CA GLU A 280 -24.27 -1.68 -2.01
C GLU A 280 -23.74 -0.26 -1.77
N ILE A 281 -22.58 -0.14 -1.12
CA ILE A 281 -21.93 1.15 -0.84
C ILE A 281 -21.60 1.86 -2.15
N PHE A 282 -20.99 1.15 -3.10
CA PHE A 282 -20.66 1.69 -4.41
C PHE A 282 -21.90 2.25 -5.11
N LYS A 283 -23.01 1.50 -5.15
CA LYS A 283 -24.27 1.96 -5.74
C LYS A 283 -24.79 3.23 -5.04
N GLY A 284 -24.69 3.30 -3.71
CA GLY A 284 -25.09 4.45 -2.90
C GLY A 284 -24.24 5.72 -3.07
N MET A 285 -23.04 5.63 -3.64
CA MET A 285 -22.19 6.81 -3.87
C MET A 285 -22.84 7.79 -4.87
N PRO A 286 -23.05 9.07 -4.52
CA PRO A 286 -23.70 10.04 -5.40
C PRO A 286 -22.83 10.41 -6.62
N VAL A 287 -21.52 10.47 -6.42
CA VAL A 287 -20.52 10.69 -7.46
C VAL A 287 -19.44 9.62 -7.32
N LYS A 288 -18.99 9.07 -8.44
CA LYS A 288 -17.97 8.03 -8.52
C LYS A 288 -16.84 8.55 -9.40
N ASP A 289 -15.66 8.69 -8.81
CA ASP A 289 -14.46 9.08 -9.53
C ASP A 289 -13.80 7.84 -10.13
N GLN A 290 -12.71 8.07 -10.86
CA GLN A 290 -11.93 7.02 -11.48
C GLN A 290 -11.51 5.94 -10.46
N LYS A 291 -11.14 6.31 -9.23
CA LYS A 291 -10.68 5.37 -8.19
C LYS A 291 -11.81 4.50 -7.65
N ALA A 292 -13.01 5.06 -7.46
CA ALA A 292 -14.18 4.29 -7.03
C ALA A 292 -14.51 3.19 -8.05
N TRP A 293 -14.57 3.54 -9.35
CA TRP A 293 -14.81 2.57 -10.42
C TRP A 293 -13.73 1.50 -10.49
N SER A 294 -12.44 1.89 -10.50
CA SER A 294 -11.33 0.93 -10.52
C SER A 294 -11.38 -0.03 -9.32
N SER A 295 -11.67 0.49 -8.12
CA SER A 295 -11.76 -0.32 -6.90
C SER A 295 -12.87 -1.36 -6.98
N MET A 296 -14.04 -1.00 -7.53
CA MET A 296 -15.13 -1.94 -7.70
C MET A 296 -14.82 -3.00 -8.76
N ILE A 297 -14.27 -2.60 -9.92
CA ILE A 297 -13.91 -3.52 -11.01
C ILE A 297 -12.85 -4.53 -10.54
N VAL A 298 -11.79 -4.07 -9.87
CA VAL A 298 -10.77 -4.95 -9.28
C VAL A 298 -11.39 -5.87 -8.23
N GLY A 299 -12.27 -5.33 -7.37
CA GLY A 299 -13.02 -6.12 -6.38
C GLY A 299 -13.82 -7.26 -7.02
N LEU A 300 -14.55 -7.00 -8.09
CA LEU A 300 -15.31 -8.03 -8.82
C LEU A 300 -14.38 -9.07 -9.47
N ALA A 301 -13.27 -8.61 -10.06
CA ALA A 301 -12.28 -9.48 -10.70
C ALA A 301 -11.66 -10.48 -9.72
N VAL A 302 -11.25 -10.04 -8.53
CA VAL A 302 -10.66 -10.94 -7.50
C VAL A 302 -11.71 -11.88 -6.88
N HIS A 303 -13.00 -11.61 -7.03
CA HIS A 303 -14.09 -12.52 -6.66
C HIS A 303 -14.49 -13.48 -7.78
N GLY A 304 -13.86 -13.39 -8.97
CA GLY A 304 -14.20 -14.21 -10.13
C GLY A 304 -15.50 -13.81 -10.82
N LEU A 305 -16.03 -12.61 -10.54
CA LEU A 305 -17.28 -12.08 -11.09
C LEU A 305 -17.00 -11.27 -12.36
N ALA A 306 -16.44 -11.93 -13.39
CA ALA A 306 -15.93 -11.24 -14.56
C ALA A 306 -17.02 -10.48 -15.34
N GLU A 307 -18.21 -11.08 -15.52
CA GLU A 307 -19.33 -10.43 -16.21
C GLU A 307 -19.71 -9.10 -15.55
N GLU A 308 -19.86 -9.09 -14.21
CA GLU A 308 -20.15 -7.87 -13.45
C GLU A 308 -19.00 -6.86 -13.54
N ALA A 309 -17.74 -7.32 -13.56
CA ALA A 309 -16.57 -6.45 -13.71
C ALA A 309 -16.56 -5.73 -15.07
N LEU A 310 -16.88 -6.46 -16.14
CA LEU A 310 -16.98 -5.91 -17.50
C LEU A 310 -18.20 -4.98 -17.66
N GLU A 311 -19.32 -5.31 -17.03
CA GLU A 311 -20.49 -4.42 -16.97
C GLU A 311 -20.15 -3.11 -16.25
N ALA A 312 -19.47 -3.18 -15.11
CA ALA A 312 -19.01 -2.00 -14.38
C ALA A 312 -18.05 -1.15 -15.21
N PHE A 313 -17.17 -1.75 -16.01
CA PHE A 313 -16.30 -1.03 -16.95
C PHE A 313 -17.09 -0.31 -18.05
N SER A 314 -18.09 -0.96 -18.63
CA SER A 314 -18.98 -0.34 -19.64
C SER A 314 -19.71 0.87 -19.05
N ARG A 315 -20.28 0.72 -17.84
CA ARG A 315 -20.99 1.80 -17.13
C ARG A 315 -20.07 2.96 -16.71
N MET A 316 -18.81 2.68 -16.39
CA MET A 316 -17.79 3.71 -16.16
C MET A 316 -17.62 4.61 -17.40
N SER A 317 -17.57 3.98 -18.58
CA SER A 317 -17.40 4.68 -19.86
C SER A 317 -18.66 5.49 -20.22
N GLU A 318 -19.86 4.94 -20.01
CA GLU A 318 -21.13 5.66 -20.16
C GLU A 318 -21.23 6.88 -19.23
N SER A 319 -20.67 6.77 -18.03
CA SER A 319 -20.58 7.85 -17.05
C SER A 319 -19.51 8.90 -17.41
N LYS A 320 -18.85 8.79 -18.57
CA LYS A 320 -17.78 9.67 -19.06
C LYS A 320 -16.59 9.78 -18.10
N VAL A 321 -16.37 8.75 -17.28
CA VAL A 321 -15.19 8.65 -16.42
C VAL A 321 -14.13 7.90 -17.20
N THR A 322 -12.98 8.53 -17.43
CA THR A 322 -11.90 7.90 -18.20
C THR A 322 -11.27 6.74 -17.40
N PRO A 323 -11.09 5.55 -17.99
CA PRO A 323 -10.36 4.46 -17.36
C PRO A 323 -8.94 4.86 -16.94
N SER A 324 -8.47 4.30 -15.82
CA SER A 324 -7.06 4.40 -15.42
C SER A 324 -6.30 3.13 -15.80
N HIS A 325 -4.98 3.21 -15.63
CA HIS A 325 -4.11 2.05 -15.52
C HIS A 325 -4.67 0.96 -14.58
N VAL A 326 -5.09 1.32 -13.36
CA VAL A 326 -5.67 0.36 -12.40
C VAL A 326 -7.00 -0.23 -12.89
N THR A 327 -7.80 0.54 -13.63
CA THR A 327 -9.04 0.04 -14.23
C THR A 327 -8.75 -1.13 -15.17
N PHE A 328 -7.77 -1.00 -16.06
CA PHE A 328 -7.43 -2.05 -17.03
C PHE A 328 -6.80 -3.27 -16.38
N ILE A 329 -6.01 -3.11 -15.30
CA ILE A 329 -5.58 -4.26 -14.48
C ILE A 329 -6.79 -5.07 -14.00
N GLY A 330 -7.82 -4.41 -13.47
CA GLY A 330 -9.04 -5.07 -13.00
C GLY A 330 -9.78 -5.82 -14.12
N VAL A 331 -9.96 -5.18 -15.28
CA VAL A 331 -10.60 -5.78 -16.46
C VAL A 331 -9.83 -7.00 -16.98
N LEU A 332 -8.52 -6.88 -17.15
CA LEU A 332 -7.68 -7.97 -17.65
C LEU A 332 -7.60 -9.12 -16.64
N SER A 333 -7.57 -8.83 -15.34
CA SER A 333 -7.64 -9.84 -14.28
C SER A 333 -8.97 -10.58 -14.27
N ALA A 334 -10.09 -9.87 -14.50
CA ALA A 334 -11.41 -10.49 -14.65
C ALA A 334 -11.42 -11.45 -15.84
N CYS A 335 -10.89 -11.02 -16.99
CA CYS A 335 -10.74 -11.91 -18.15
C CYS A 335 -9.87 -13.13 -17.83
N ALA A 336 -8.73 -12.94 -17.15
CA ALA A 336 -7.82 -14.03 -16.77
C ALA A 336 -8.49 -15.06 -15.87
N HIS A 337 -9.23 -14.62 -14.85
CA HIS A 337 -9.92 -15.49 -13.89
C HIS A 337 -11.13 -16.24 -14.47
N SER A 338 -11.66 -15.79 -15.61
CA SER A 338 -12.78 -16.44 -16.30
C SER A 338 -12.40 -17.03 -17.67
N GLY A 339 -11.13 -16.95 -18.07
CA GLY A 339 -10.65 -17.50 -19.35
C GLY A 339 -11.17 -16.78 -20.58
N LEU A 340 -11.56 -15.50 -20.46
CA LEU A 340 -12.12 -14.70 -21.55
C LEU A 340 -11.01 -14.15 -22.46
N VAL A 341 -10.34 -15.02 -23.21
CA VAL A 341 -9.17 -14.66 -24.04
C VAL A 341 -9.49 -13.57 -25.06
N TYR A 342 -10.61 -13.70 -25.78
CA TYR A 342 -11.02 -12.73 -26.78
C TYR A 342 -11.24 -11.34 -26.17
N GLU A 343 -11.96 -11.27 -25.05
CA GLU A 343 -12.21 -10.04 -24.32
C GLU A 343 -10.92 -9.42 -23.78
N GLY A 344 -10.02 -10.23 -23.21
CA GLY A 344 -8.71 -9.77 -22.76
C GLY A 344 -7.90 -9.08 -23.86
N ARG A 345 -7.87 -9.65 -25.08
CA ARG A 345 -7.23 -9.02 -26.24
C ARG A 345 -7.91 -7.71 -26.64
N ARG A 346 -9.25 -7.71 -26.67
CA ARG A 346 -10.04 -6.53 -27.04
C ARG A 346 -9.74 -5.36 -26.10
N TYR A 347 -9.74 -5.61 -24.79
CA TYR A 347 -9.45 -4.57 -23.80
C TYR A 347 -7.97 -4.17 -23.77
N TRP A 348 -7.04 -5.09 -24.09
CA TRP A 348 -5.64 -4.75 -24.29
C TRP A 348 -5.47 -3.72 -25.43
N SER A 349 -6.08 -3.96 -26.59
CA SER A 349 -6.05 -3.00 -27.71
C SER A 349 -6.70 -1.68 -27.34
N SER A 350 -7.87 -1.71 -26.70
CA SER A 350 -8.58 -0.51 -26.25
C SER A 350 -7.76 0.34 -25.26
N MET A 351 -7.00 -0.28 -24.36
CA MET A 351 -6.10 0.42 -23.44
C MET A 351 -5.04 1.23 -24.19
N ILE A 352 -4.42 0.63 -25.21
CA ILE A 352 -3.40 1.29 -26.03
C ILE A 352 -4.02 2.42 -26.86
N GLU A 353 -5.20 2.19 -27.44
CA GLU A 353 -5.93 3.20 -28.22
C GLU A 353 -6.32 4.43 -27.37
N LEU A 354 -6.56 4.25 -26.08
CA LEU A 354 -6.81 5.33 -25.12
C LEU A 354 -5.52 6.04 -24.65
N GLY A 355 -4.35 5.66 -25.16
CA GLY A 355 -3.07 6.24 -24.81
C GLY A 355 -2.54 5.84 -23.43
N ILE A 356 -3.05 4.73 -22.86
CA ILE A 356 -2.54 4.18 -21.60
C ILE A 356 -1.41 3.21 -21.91
N GLU A 357 -0.18 3.60 -21.55
CA GLU A 357 0.99 2.74 -21.75
C GLU A 357 0.89 1.47 -20.88
N PRO A 358 1.10 0.27 -21.47
CA PRO A 358 1.11 -0.97 -20.70
C PRO A 358 2.27 -1.01 -19.69
N SER A 359 1.98 -1.34 -18.43
CA SER A 359 3.01 -1.62 -17.42
C SER A 359 3.22 -3.13 -17.25
N LEU A 360 4.20 -3.49 -16.42
CA LEU A 360 4.47 -4.87 -16.02
C LEU A 360 3.23 -5.60 -15.47
N GLU A 361 2.36 -4.92 -14.72
CA GLU A 361 1.12 -5.49 -14.19
C GLU A 361 0.13 -5.85 -15.31
N HIS A 362 0.00 -5.01 -16.33
CA HIS A 362 -0.86 -5.30 -17.49
C HIS A 362 -0.35 -6.52 -18.25
N TYR A 363 0.96 -6.58 -18.51
CA TYR A 363 1.58 -7.75 -19.13
C TYR A 363 1.37 -9.00 -18.27
N GLY A 364 1.54 -8.90 -16.95
CA GLY A 364 1.29 -9.98 -16.01
C GLY A 364 -0.13 -10.54 -16.10
N CYS A 365 -1.15 -9.68 -16.21
CA CYS A 365 -2.55 -10.11 -16.37
C CYS A 365 -2.78 -10.87 -17.69
N MET A 366 -2.22 -10.37 -18.80
CA MET A 366 -2.32 -11.03 -20.11
C MET A 366 -1.59 -12.37 -20.15
N VAL A 367 -0.40 -12.44 -19.55
CA VAL A 367 0.36 -13.69 -19.42
C VAL A 367 -0.41 -14.70 -18.57
N ASP A 368 -1.00 -14.27 -17.45
CA ASP A 368 -1.85 -15.15 -16.62
C ASP A 368 -3.07 -15.66 -17.40
N LEU A 369 -3.76 -14.79 -18.13
CA LEU A 369 -4.88 -15.16 -19.01
C LEU A 369 -4.48 -16.22 -20.04
N LEU A 370 -3.39 -15.99 -20.80
CA LEU A 370 -2.93 -16.92 -21.83
C LEU A 370 -2.45 -18.24 -21.23
N CYS A 371 -1.72 -18.21 -20.11
CA CYS A 371 -1.25 -19.42 -19.43
C CYS A 371 -2.41 -20.29 -18.91
N ARG A 372 -3.45 -19.67 -18.33
CA ARG A 372 -4.63 -20.40 -17.84
C ARG A 372 -5.49 -20.97 -18.98
N ALA A 373 -5.53 -20.27 -20.10
CA ALA A 373 -6.19 -20.75 -21.33
C ALA A 373 -5.34 -21.77 -22.11
N SER A 374 -4.24 -22.28 -21.55
CA SER A 374 -3.32 -23.22 -22.20
C SER A 374 -2.65 -22.70 -23.48
N LEU A 375 -2.62 -21.38 -23.68
CA LEU A 375 -1.94 -20.69 -24.78
C LEU A 375 -0.52 -20.28 -24.37
N VAL A 376 0.23 -21.20 -23.74
CA VAL A 376 1.56 -20.92 -23.17
C VAL A 376 2.55 -20.49 -24.25
N ASP A 377 2.45 -21.06 -25.45
CA ASP A 377 3.35 -20.70 -26.53
C ASP A 377 3.25 -19.22 -26.88
N GLU A 378 2.01 -18.75 -26.98
CA GLU A 378 1.69 -17.36 -27.23
C GLU A 378 2.07 -16.47 -26.04
N ALA A 379 1.86 -16.92 -24.80
CA ALA A 379 2.28 -16.17 -23.61
C ALA A 379 3.79 -15.88 -23.65
N CYS A 380 4.61 -16.86 -24.04
CA CYS A 380 6.05 -16.66 -24.20
C CYS A 380 6.38 -15.67 -25.33
N SER A 381 5.72 -15.78 -26.48
CA SER A 381 5.90 -14.81 -27.58
C SER A 381 5.47 -13.40 -27.16
N PHE A 382 4.39 -13.28 -26.39
CA PHE A 382 3.89 -12.00 -25.89
C PHE A 382 4.89 -11.34 -24.93
N VAL A 383 5.53 -12.11 -24.06
CA VAL A 383 6.60 -11.59 -23.18
C VAL A 383 7.79 -11.06 -23.96
N GLN A 384 8.10 -11.62 -25.14
CA GLN A 384 9.17 -11.09 -26.01
C GLN A 384 8.83 -9.74 -26.65
N THR A 385 7.55 -9.36 -26.69
CA THR A 385 7.10 -8.04 -27.21
C THR A 385 7.23 -6.90 -26.18
N MET A 386 7.58 -7.22 -24.94
CA MET A 386 7.69 -6.22 -23.88
C MET A 386 8.81 -5.21 -24.15
N PRO A 387 8.58 -3.90 -23.95
CA PRO A 387 9.62 -2.88 -24.10
C PRO A 387 10.62 -2.86 -22.92
N TYR A 388 10.34 -3.64 -21.86
CA TYR A 388 11.13 -3.71 -20.63
C TYR A 388 11.44 -5.18 -20.30
N SER A 389 12.44 -5.42 -19.44
CA SER A 389 12.71 -6.76 -18.93
C SER A 389 11.53 -7.28 -18.09
N PRO A 390 11.08 -8.53 -18.30
CA PRO A 390 10.01 -9.10 -17.50
C PRO A 390 10.45 -9.27 -16.04
N ASN A 391 9.55 -8.92 -15.12
CA ASN A 391 9.83 -9.01 -13.68
C ASN A 391 9.65 -10.46 -13.16
N PRO A 392 10.03 -10.74 -11.90
CA PRO A 392 9.89 -12.06 -11.31
C PRO A 392 8.45 -12.60 -11.30
N VAL A 393 7.44 -11.73 -11.20
CA VAL A 393 6.02 -12.12 -11.21
C VAL A 393 5.63 -12.74 -12.55
N ILE A 394 6.01 -12.11 -13.67
CA ILE A 394 5.70 -12.62 -15.02
C ILE A 394 6.40 -13.96 -15.27
N TRP A 395 7.69 -14.08 -14.93
CA TRP A 395 8.41 -15.34 -15.09
C TRP A 395 7.84 -16.45 -14.22
N ARG A 396 7.42 -16.13 -12.99
CA ARG A 396 6.74 -17.08 -12.09
C ARG A 396 5.42 -17.55 -12.70
N THR A 397 4.61 -16.65 -13.25
CA THR A 397 3.36 -17.00 -13.94
C THR A 397 3.60 -17.89 -15.16
N LEU A 398 4.60 -17.56 -15.99
CA LEU A 398 5.00 -18.41 -17.13
C LEU A 398 5.44 -19.80 -16.68
N LEU A 399 6.27 -19.90 -15.63
CA LEU A 399 6.74 -21.18 -15.11
C LEU A 399 5.58 -22.05 -14.60
N ILE A 400 4.60 -21.45 -13.91
CA ILE A 400 3.36 -22.13 -13.49
C ILE A 400 2.55 -22.58 -14.72
N GLY A 401 2.44 -21.73 -15.74
CA GLY A 401 1.79 -22.08 -17.01
C GLY A 401 2.48 -23.26 -17.70
N CYS A 402 3.81 -23.23 -17.81
CA CYS A 402 4.63 -24.30 -18.37
C CYS A 402 4.50 -25.60 -17.56
N GLN A 403 4.42 -25.52 -16.23
CA GLN A 403 4.21 -26.66 -15.35
C GLN A 403 2.89 -27.36 -15.65
N LYS A 404 1.78 -26.61 -15.69
CA LYS A 404 0.46 -27.17 -15.98
C LYS A 404 0.36 -27.78 -17.37
N ASN A 405 1.01 -27.18 -18.35
CA ASN A 405 0.99 -27.62 -19.74
C ASN A 405 2.18 -28.54 -20.09
N LYS A 406 2.99 -28.94 -19.11
CA LYS A 406 4.17 -29.83 -19.25
C LYS A 406 5.19 -29.38 -20.33
N MET A 407 5.40 -28.07 -20.47
CA MET A 407 6.28 -27.47 -21.47
C MET A 407 7.73 -27.38 -20.94
N LEU A 408 8.54 -28.42 -21.19
CA LEU A 408 9.91 -28.52 -20.64
C LEU A 408 10.79 -27.32 -21.03
N HIS A 409 11.09 -27.15 -22.32
CA HIS A 409 12.06 -26.16 -22.79
C HIS A 409 11.71 -24.72 -22.36
N LYS A 410 10.44 -24.32 -22.47
CA LYS A 410 9.98 -22.97 -22.09
C LYS A 410 9.99 -22.77 -20.57
N GLY A 411 9.68 -23.81 -19.79
CA GLY A 411 9.75 -23.74 -18.34
C GLY A 411 11.19 -23.64 -17.83
N GLU A 412 12.17 -24.27 -18.49
CA GLU A 412 13.59 -24.09 -18.14
C GLU A 412 14.05 -22.65 -18.32
N ILE A 413 13.73 -22.05 -19.47
CA ILE A 413 14.04 -20.62 -19.72
C ILE A 413 13.40 -19.74 -18.65
N ALA A 414 12.11 -19.92 -18.37
CA ALA A 414 11.41 -19.14 -17.34
C ALA A 414 12.04 -19.33 -15.95
N GLY A 415 12.43 -20.56 -15.61
CA GLY A 415 13.11 -20.89 -14.36
C GLY A 415 14.47 -20.24 -14.22
N GLU A 416 15.31 -20.32 -15.25
CA GLU A 416 16.64 -19.71 -15.26
C GLU A 416 16.58 -18.19 -15.12
N GLN A 417 15.69 -17.52 -15.88
CA GLN A 417 15.48 -16.08 -15.77
C GLN A 417 14.98 -15.68 -14.37
N LEU A 418 14.05 -16.46 -13.80
CA LEU A 418 13.53 -16.22 -12.47
C LEU A 418 14.61 -16.34 -11.37
N LEU A 419 15.48 -17.36 -11.47
CA LEU A 419 16.60 -17.54 -10.55
C LEU A 419 17.72 -16.50 -10.74
N ALA A 420 17.91 -15.99 -11.95
CA ALA A 420 18.86 -14.91 -12.21
C ALA A 420 18.40 -13.58 -11.58
N LEU A 421 17.11 -13.27 -11.65
CA LEU A 421 16.54 -12.05 -11.07
C LEU A 421 16.46 -12.09 -9.54
N GLU A 422 16.10 -13.25 -8.97
CA GLU A 422 15.94 -13.42 -7.53
C GLU A 422 16.75 -14.63 -7.00
N PRO A 423 18.10 -14.55 -7.00
CA PRO A 423 18.98 -15.68 -6.70
C PRO A 423 18.93 -16.18 -5.25
N SER A 424 18.27 -15.42 -4.37
CA SER A 424 18.08 -15.74 -2.95
C SER A 424 16.62 -16.09 -2.61
N ASN A 425 15.70 -16.01 -3.57
CA ASN A 425 14.29 -16.29 -3.32
C ASN A 425 14.03 -17.80 -3.34
N THR A 426 13.78 -18.36 -2.16
CA THR A 426 13.59 -19.81 -1.97
C THR A 426 12.34 -20.33 -2.68
N GLU A 427 11.27 -19.52 -2.82
CA GLU A 427 10.03 -19.92 -3.50
C GLU A 427 10.26 -20.28 -4.96
N ASN A 428 11.19 -19.57 -5.63
CA ASN A 428 11.50 -19.78 -7.04
C ASN A 428 12.20 -21.11 -7.27
N TYR A 429 13.09 -21.50 -6.36
CA TYR A 429 13.73 -22.81 -6.41
C TYR A 429 12.72 -23.94 -6.12
N ILE A 430 11.81 -23.75 -5.16
CA ILE A 430 10.74 -24.71 -4.88
C ILE A 430 9.86 -24.88 -6.12
N LEU A 431 9.43 -23.77 -6.73
CA LEU A 431 8.61 -23.79 -7.93
C LEU A 431 9.32 -24.49 -9.10
N LEU A 432 10.59 -24.17 -9.36
CA LEU A 432 11.38 -24.81 -10.42
C LEU A 432 11.59 -26.30 -10.17
N SER A 433 11.84 -26.67 -8.91
CA SER A 433 11.93 -28.08 -8.51
C SER A 433 10.62 -28.82 -8.75
N ASN A 434 9.48 -28.22 -8.38
CA ASN A 434 8.14 -28.79 -8.61
C ASN A 434 7.80 -28.86 -10.10
N PHE A 435 8.24 -27.88 -10.89
CA PHE A 435 8.15 -27.92 -12.35
C PHE A 435 8.87 -29.15 -12.90
N TYR A 436 10.15 -29.35 -12.56
CA TYR A 436 10.91 -30.51 -13.02
C TYR A 436 10.28 -31.84 -12.60
N ALA A 437 9.74 -31.92 -11.38
CA ALA A 437 8.97 -33.09 -10.94
C ALA A 437 7.75 -33.37 -11.83
N SER A 438 6.98 -32.33 -12.21
CA SER A 438 5.77 -32.50 -13.04
C SER A 438 6.03 -32.96 -14.48
N VAL A 439 7.25 -32.72 -15.00
CA VAL A 439 7.71 -33.17 -16.32
C VAL A 439 8.66 -34.36 -16.23
N SER A 440 8.68 -35.04 -15.08
CA SER A 440 9.46 -36.25 -14.81
C SER A 440 10.99 -36.10 -14.94
N GLN A 441 11.52 -34.89 -14.79
CA GLN A 441 12.96 -34.57 -14.84
C GLN A 441 13.59 -34.64 -13.44
N TRP A 442 13.65 -35.85 -12.87
CA TRP A 442 14.05 -36.07 -11.47
C TRP A 442 15.49 -35.65 -11.15
N GLU A 443 16.41 -35.76 -12.10
CA GLU A 443 17.81 -35.35 -11.91
C GLU A 443 17.95 -33.84 -11.75
N LYS A 444 17.32 -33.07 -12.65
CA LYS A 444 17.27 -31.61 -12.59
C LYS A 444 16.56 -31.13 -11.31
N MET A 445 15.47 -31.78 -10.94
CA MET A 445 14.77 -31.54 -9.68
C MET A 445 15.71 -31.68 -8.47
N ARG A 446 16.44 -32.80 -8.37
CA ARG A 446 17.41 -33.04 -7.29
C ARG A 446 18.53 -32.01 -7.29
N HIS A 447 19.01 -31.62 -8.47
CA HIS A 447 20.03 -30.58 -8.61
C HIS A 447 19.56 -29.25 -8.02
N VAL A 448 18.36 -28.78 -8.38
CA VAL A 448 17.78 -27.53 -7.83
C VAL A 448 17.64 -27.60 -6.30
N ARG A 449 17.16 -28.72 -5.75
CA ARG A 449 17.05 -28.92 -4.29
C ARG A 449 18.43 -28.92 -3.60
N LYS A 450 19.45 -29.49 -4.24
CA LYS A 450 20.84 -29.46 -3.75
C LYS A 450 21.36 -28.02 -3.69
N MET A 451 21.16 -27.24 -4.76
CA MET A 451 21.55 -25.81 -4.80
C MET A 451 20.91 -25.00 -3.67
N MET A 452 19.62 -25.24 -3.37
CA MET A 452 18.95 -24.58 -2.24
C MET A 452 19.64 -24.88 -0.91
N LYS A 453 20.00 -26.15 -0.69
CA LYS A 453 20.65 -26.61 0.55
C LYS A 453 22.05 -26.03 0.69
N GLU A 454 22.83 -26.02 -0.38
CA GLU A 454 24.20 -25.46 -0.41
C GLU A 454 24.22 -23.96 -0.14
N LYS A 455 23.20 -23.23 -0.59
CA LYS A 455 23.03 -21.79 -0.30
C LYS A 455 22.42 -21.50 1.07
N GLY A 456 22.15 -22.51 1.90
CA GLY A 456 21.57 -22.33 3.24
C GLY A 456 20.17 -21.70 3.25
N MET A 457 19.43 -21.85 2.15
CA MET A 457 18.12 -21.20 1.99
C MET A 457 17.06 -21.80 2.92
N LYS A 458 16.28 -20.92 3.56
CA LYS A 458 15.09 -21.28 4.33
C LYS A 458 13.86 -20.76 3.59
N ALA A 459 12.87 -21.62 3.38
CA ALA A 459 11.63 -21.24 2.74
C ALA A 459 10.93 -20.16 3.58
N VAL A 460 10.43 -19.11 2.92
CA VAL A 460 9.47 -18.20 3.55
C VAL A 460 8.27 -19.04 3.97
N PRO A 461 7.94 -19.09 5.26
CA PRO A 461 6.91 -19.99 5.70
C PRO A 461 5.54 -19.42 5.29
N GLY A 462 4.67 -20.28 4.78
CA GLY A 462 3.31 -19.87 4.44
C GLY A 462 2.56 -19.48 5.70
N CYS A 463 2.05 -18.25 5.76
CA CYS A 463 1.25 -17.73 6.86
C CYS A 463 -0.21 -17.61 6.43
N THR A 464 -1.11 -18.11 7.28
CA THR A 464 -2.55 -17.91 7.12
C THR A 464 -3.09 -17.19 8.34
N SER A 465 -3.80 -16.09 8.13
CA SER A 465 -4.46 -15.35 9.20
C SER A 465 -5.96 -15.59 9.21
N ILE A 466 -6.57 -15.45 10.39
CA ILE A 466 -8.01 -15.54 10.64
C ILE A 466 -8.40 -14.52 11.69
N GLU A 467 -9.54 -13.85 11.48
CA GLU A 467 -10.13 -12.93 12.45
C GLU A 467 -11.09 -13.68 13.36
N ILE A 468 -10.86 -13.62 14.67
CA ILE A 468 -11.76 -14.14 15.71
C ILE A 468 -11.83 -13.13 16.86
N ASP A 469 -13.04 -12.83 17.33
CA ASP A 469 -13.28 -11.93 18.47
C ASP A 469 -12.60 -10.55 18.37
N GLY A 470 -12.45 -10.03 17.15
CA GLY A 470 -11.82 -8.74 16.87
C GLY A 470 -10.30 -8.74 17.01
N LEU A 471 -9.66 -9.91 16.92
CA LEU A 471 -8.21 -10.09 16.84
C LEU A 471 -7.84 -10.90 15.60
N ILE A 472 -6.72 -10.53 14.98
CA ILE A 472 -6.13 -11.31 13.89
C ILE A 472 -5.15 -12.31 14.48
N HIS A 473 -5.42 -13.59 14.26
CA HIS A 473 -4.58 -14.71 14.64
C HIS A 473 -3.84 -15.22 13.41
N GLU A 474 -2.52 -15.32 13.52
CA GLU A 474 -1.65 -15.80 12.44
C GLU A 474 -1.16 -17.21 12.73
N PHE A 475 -1.16 -18.04 11.69
CA PHE A 475 -0.72 -19.43 11.77
C PHE A 475 0.38 -19.68 10.77
N VAL A 476 1.46 -20.27 11.26
CA VAL A 476 2.62 -20.67 10.48
C VAL A 476 2.89 -22.14 10.77
N MET A 477 3.21 -22.93 9.74
CA MET A 477 3.51 -24.35 9.91
C MET A 477 4.68 -24.54 10.88
N GLY A 478 4.51 -25.43 11.87
CA GLY A 478 5.51 -25.72 12.90
C GLY A 478 5.61 -24.66 14.01
N ASP A 479 4.90 -23.53 13.89
CA ASP A 479 4.75 -22.57 14.98
C ASP A 479 3.60 -22.99 15.89
N TRP A 480 3.93 -23.22 17.17
CA TRP A 480 2.98 -23.62 18.20
C TRP A 480 2.96 -22.65 19.38
N TYR A 481 3.37 -21.39 19.19
CA TYR A 481 3.31 -20.35 20.22
C TYR A 481 1.88 -19.87 20.51
N HIS A 482 0.90 -20.23 19.68
CA HIS A 482 -0.50 -19.88 19.91
C HIS A 482 -0.97 -20.42 21.29
N PRO A 483 -1.63 -19.60 22.14
CA PRO A 483 -2.05 -20.02 23.49
C PRO A 483 -2.88 -21.31 23.52
N GLU A 484 -3.69 -21.53 22.48
CA GLU A 484 -4.60 -22.68 22.32
C GLU A 484 -4.06 -23.76 21.35
N ALA A 485 -2.74 -23.87 21.20
CA ALA A 485 -2.12 -24.81 20.28
C ALA A 485 -2.49 -26.29 20.54
N LYS A 486 -2.85 -26.67 21.77
CA LYS A 486 -3.23 -28.06 22.10
C LYS A 486 -4.61 -28.40 21.54
N GLU A 487 -5.57 -27.50 21.71
CA GLU A 487 -6.95 -27.60 21.26
C GLU A 487 -7.01 -27.60 19.74
N ILE A 488 -6.26 -26.71 19.09
CA ILE A 488 -6.14 -26.64 17.63
C ILE A 488 -5.62 -27.97 17.06
N ARG A 489 -4.58 -28.56 17.68
CA ARG A 489 -4.06 -29.87 17.26
C ARG A 489 -5.09 -30.98 17.37
N GLN A 490 -5.91 -30.96 18.42
CA GLN A 490 -6.96 -31.95 18.57
C GLN A 490 -8.01 -31.83 17.47
N VAL A 491 -8.45 -30.61 17.14
CA VAL A 491 -9.38 -30.37 16.03
C VAL A 491 -8.76 -30.77 14.70
N LEU A 492 -7.47 -30.45 14.48
CA LEU A 492 -6.75 -30.80 13.26
C LEU A 492 -6.69 -32.32 13.05
N ARG A 493 -6.44 -33.10 14.11
CA ARG A 493 -6.48 -34.58 14.03
C ARG A 493 -7.84 -35.11 13.59
N VAL A 494 -8.92 -34.55 14.15
CA VAL A 494 -10.30 -34.93 13.77
C VAL A 494 -10.58 -34.54 12.30
N ILE A 495 -10.12 -33.37 11.86
CA ILE A 495 -10.21 -32.97 10.45
C ILE A 495 -9.46 -33.98 9.56
N SER A 496 -8.21 -34.29 9.89
CA SER A 496 -7.39 -35.22 9.09
C SER A 496 -8.04 -36.60 8.99
N GLU A 497 -8.52 -37.16 10.10
CA GLU A 497 -9.22 -38.46 10.10
C GLU A 497 -10.47 -38.43 9.19
N ARG A 498 -11.29 -37.39 9.29
CA ARG A 498 -12.50 -37.26 8.44
C ARG A 498 -12.17 -37.07 6.97
N VAL A 499 -11.10 -36.33 6.65
CA VAL A 499 -10.62 -36.13 5.29
C VAL A 499 -10.12 -37.45 4.71
N THR A 500 -9.34 -38.23 5.46
CA THR A 500 -8.90 -39.57 5.05
C THR A 500 -10.09 -40.50 4.83
N ASN A 501 -11.07 -40.51 5.74
CA ASN A 501 -12.29 -41.33 5.61
C ASN A 501 -13.17 -40.95 4.41
N SER A 502 -12.98 -39.75 3.83
CA SER A 502 -13.67 -39.34 2.60
C SER A 502 -13.04 -39.90 1.31
N GLY A 503 -11.92 -40.63 1.43
CA GLY A 503 -11.16 -41.18 0.32
C GLY A 503 -10.16 -40.20 -0.32
N HIS A 504 -9.84 -39.09 0.36
CA HIS A 504 -8.84 -38.14 -0.12
C HIS A 504 -7.42 -38.71 -0.03
N GLU A 505 -6.73 -38.77 -1.15
CA GLU A 505 -5.32 -39.11 -1.22
C GLU A 505 -4.48 -37.82 -1.26
N PRO A 506 -3.59 -37.57 -0.28
CA PRO A 506 -2.79 -36.35 -0.25
C PRO A 506 -1.90 -36.20 -1.49
N HIS A 507 -1.84 -35.01 -2.08
CA HIS A 507 -0.94 -34.75 -3.20
C HIS A 507 0.52 -34.57 -2.73
N VAL A 508 1.23 -35.68 -2.56
CA VAL A 508 2.61 -35.73 -2.03
C VAL A 508 3.70 -35.35 -3.03
N SER A 509 3.38 -35.18 -4.32
CA SER A 509 4.36 -34.94 -5.40
C SER A 509 5.14 -33.62 -5.28
N GLY A 510 4.63 -32.65 -4.50
CA GLY A 510 5.28 -31.36 -4.23
C GLY A 510 6.03 -31.26 -2.90
N VAL A 511 6.01 -32.32 -2.07
CA VAL A 511 6.63 -32.34 -0.72
C VAL A 511 8.03 -32.95 -0.79
N LEU A 512 8.93 -32.56 0.13
CA LEU A 512 10.34 -33.00 0.18
C LEU A 512 10.48 -34.52 0.00
N HIS A 513 11.25 -34.95 -1.01
CA HIS A 513 11.45 -36.37 -1.34
C HIS A 513 12.25 -37.19 -0.30
N ASN A 514 12.88 -36.54 0.68
CA ASN A 514 13.73 -37.20 1.69
C ASN A 514 12.95 -37.63 2.94
N VAL A 515 11.62 -37.66 2.85
CA VAL A 515 10.68 -37.85 3.95
C VAL A 515 9.70 -38.94 3.48
N SER A 516 9.31 -39.88 4.36
CA SER A 516 8.40 -40.96 3.97
C SER A 516 7.05 -40.40 3.50
N ASP A 517 6.29 -41.13 2.69
CA ASP A 517 4.98 -40.63 2.22
C ASP A 517 3.99 -40.43 3.39
N GLU A 518 4.16 -41.18 4.47
CA GLU A 518 3.44 -41.00 5.75
C GLU A 518 3.82 -39.68 6.43
N GLU A 519 5.12 -39.37 6.51
CA GLU A 519 5.60 -38.11 7.07
C GLU A 519 5.21 -36.90 6.18
N LYS A 520 5.21 -37.05 4.85
CA LYS A 520 4.70 -36.02 3.92
C LYS A 520 3.20 -35.75 4.13
N GLY A 521 2.42 -36.79 4.41
CA GLY A 521 1.00 -36.65 4.78
C GLY A 521 0.81 -35.84 6.06
N ILE A 522 1.67 -36.03 7.06
CA ILE A 522 1.68 -35.25 8.30
C ILE A 522 2.04 -33.78 8.03
N TYR A 523 3.05 -33.50 7.20
CA TYR A 523 3.41 -32.13 6.81
C TYR A 523 2.26 -31.38 6.10
N LEU A 524 1.54 -32.06 5.20
CA LEU A 524 0.37 -31.48 4.52
C LEU A 524 -0.77 -31.17 5.50
N CYS A 525 -0.91 -31.96 6.57
CA CYS A 525 -1.90 -31.71 7.61
C CYS A 525 -1.62 -30.44 8.41
N GLU A 526 -0.36 -30.05 8.57
CA GLU A 526 0.06 -28.87 9.34
C GLU A 526 0.23 -27.59 8.50
N HIS A 527 -0.25 -27.60 7.25
CA HIS A 527 -0.31 -26.38 6.45
C HIS A 527 -1.11 -25.30 7.18
N SER A 528 -0.64 -24.05 7.10
CA SER A 528 -1.23 -22.94 7.85
C SER A 528 -2.70 -22.69 7.53
N GLU A 529 -3.15 -23.01 6.31
CA GLU A 529 -4.56 -22.98 5.93
C GLU A 529 -5.40 -23.89 6.82
N ARG A 530 -4.92 -25.13 7.03
CA ARG A 530 -5.62 -26.13 7.84
C ARG A 530 -5.60 -25.77 9.32
N LEU A 531 -4.49 -25.20 9.81
CA LEU A 531 -4.40 -24.67 11.18
C LEU A 531 -5.42 -23.55 11.42
N ALA A 532 -5.50 -22.58 10.51
CA ALA A 532 -6.46 -21.48 10.58
C ALA A 532 -7.91 -21.97 10.49
N ILE A 533 -8.21 -22.93 9.60
CA ILE A 533 -9.53 -23.56 9.50
C ILE A 533 -9.87 -24.33 10.78
N ALA A 534 -8.94 -25.10 11.35
CA ALA A 534 -9.12 -25.82 12.59
C ALA A 534 -9.42 -24.87 13.76
N TYR A 535 -8.68 -23.76 13.86
CA TYR A 535 -8.96 -22.72 14.84
C TYR A 535 -10.33 -22.05 14.61
N GLY A 536 -10.69 -21.78 13.36
CA GLY A 536 -12.01 -21.28 13.00
C GLY A 536 -13.13 -22.22 13.44
N LEU A 537 -13.00 -23.53 13.20
CA LEU A 537 -13.96 -24.56 13.65
C LEU A 537 -14.00 -24.71 15.17
N LEU A 538 -12.88 -24.51 15.86
CA LEU A 538 -12.83 -24.51 17.33
C LEU A 538 -13.61 -23.33 17.92
N LYS A 539 -13.47 -22.14 17.33
CA LYS A 539 -14.00 -20.88 17.89
C LYS A 539 -15.40 -20.53 17.44
N THR A 540 -15.86 -21.05 16.31
CA THR A 540 -17.12 -20.64 15.70
C THR A 540 -18.03 -21.84 15.44
N LYS A 541 -19.35 -21.63 15.50
CA LYS A 541 -20.36 -22.69 15.25
C LYS A 541 -21.10 -22.50 13.93
N ALA A 542 -21.56 -23.59 13.32
CA ALA A 542 -22.52 -23.60 12.21
C ALA A 542 -23.69 -22.64 12.52
N PRO A 543 -24.10 -21.73 11.61
CA PRO A 543 -23.69 -21.55 10.20
C PRO A 543 -22.67 -20.42 9.92
N ALA A 544 -22.10 -19.74 10.94
CA ALA A 544 -21.15 -18.62 10.75
C ALA A 544 -19.91 -18.91 9.86
N PRO A 545 -19.70 -18.27 8.69
CA PRO A 545 -18.60 -18.64 7.79
C PRO A 545 -17.21 -18.48 8.40
N ILE A 546 -16.26 -19.34 8.00
CA ILE A 546 -14.84 -19.22 8.34
C ILE A 546 -14.16 -18.39 7.25
N ARG A 547 -13.45 -17.32 7.62
CA ARG A 547 -12.71 -16.47 6.69
C ARG A 547 -11.23 -16.49 7.01
N ILE A 548 -10.40 -16.86 6.05
CA ILE A 548 -8.96 -16.90 6.23
C ILE A 548 -8.26 -16.15 5.08
N VAL A 549 -7.11 -15.56 5.37
CA VAL A 549 -6.28 -14.87 4.38
C VAL A 549 -4.91 -15.54 4.34
N LYS A 550 -4.52 -16.03 3.17
CA LYS A 550 -3.24 -16.67 2.91
C LYS A 550 -2.29 -15.66 2.28
N ASN A 551 -1.08 -15.54 2.85
CA ASN A 551 -0.04 -14.67 2.32
C ASN A 551 0.62 -15.19 1.04
N LEU A 552 0.25 -16.37 0.56
CA LEU A 552 0.72 -17.06 -0.65
C LEU A 552 -0.48 -17.55 -1.47
N ARG A 553 -0.24 -18.11 -2.65
CA ARG A 553 -1.28 -18.85 -3.37
C ARG A 553 -1.56 -20.17 -2.62
N VAL A 554 -2.84 -20.54 -2.48
CA VAL A 554 -3.23 -21.79 -1.83
C VAL A 554 -2.68 -22.97 -2.64
N CYS A 555 -2.20 -24.04 -1.99
CA CYS A 555 -1.72 -25.22 -2.73
C CYS A 555 -2.88 -26.11 -3.19
N ILE A 556 -2.65 -26.95 -4.20
CA ILE A 556 -3.69 -27.84 -4.78
C ILE A 556 -4.33 -28.71 -3.70
N ASP A 557 -3.51 -29.31 -2.83
CA ASP A 557 -3.98 -30.17 -1.76
C ASP A 557 -4.84 -29.42 -0.71
N CYS A 558 -4.40 -28.24 -0.25
CA CYS A 558 -5.21 -27.41 0.65
C CYS A 558 -6.52 -26.97 0.01
N HIS A 559 -6.53 -26.69 -1.31
CA HIS A 559 -7.75 -26.34 -2.03
C HIS A 559 -8.76 -27.50 -2.02
N GLU A 560 -8.33 -28.71 -2.37
CA GLU A 560 -9.19 -29.90 -2.36
C GLU A 560 -9.67 -30.26 -0.95
N VAL A 561 -8.76 -30.25 0.03
CA VAL A 561 -9.14 -30.52 1.42
C VAL A 561 -10.11 -29.47 1.95
N THR A 562 -9.98 -28.20 1.58
CA THR A 562 -10.94 -27.16 1.99
C THR A 562 -12.33 -27.41 1.41
N LYS A 563 -12.45 -27.93 0.17
CA LYS A 563 -13.75 -28.39 -0.36
C LYS A 563 -14.33 -29.48 0.54
N ILE A 564 -13.54 -30.50 0.85
CA ILE A 564 -13.98 -31.62 1.69
C ILE A 564 -14.43 -31.13 3.06
N ILE A 565 -13.66 -30.27 3.71
CA ILE A 565 -14.01 -29.69 5.01
C ILE A 565 -15.33 -28.90 4.90
N SER A 566 -15.51 -28.08 3.86
CA SER A 566 -16.74 -27.31 3.66
C SER A 566 -18.00 -28.18 3.58
N LYS A 567 -17.86 -29.40 3.02
CA LYS A 567 -18.93 -30.39 2.93
C LYS A 567 -19.15 -31.12 4.25
N ILE A 568 -18.09 -31.68 4.82
CA ILE A 568 -18.17 -32.52 6.04
C ILE A 568 -18.66 -31.72 7.26
N TYR A 569 -18.26 -30.46 7.37
CA TYR A 569 -18.61 -29.60 8.49
C TYR A 569 -19.79 -28.66 8.17
N GLU A 570 -20.42 -28.81 6.99
CA GLU A 570 -21.52 -27.95 6.52
C GLU A 570 -21.22 -26.46 6.71
N ARG A 571 -20.02 -26.08 6.27
CA ARG A 571 -19.39 -24.81 6.60
C ARG A 571 -19.03 -24.05 5.33
N GLU A 572 -19.53 -22.83 5.21
CA GLU A 572 -18.97 -21.88 4.24
C GLU A 572 -17.56 -21.47 4.69
N ILE A 573 -16.57 -21.69 3.83
CA ILE A 573 -15.18 -21.29 4.07
C ILE A 573 -14.77 -20.34 2.94
N ILE A 574 -14.30 -19.14 3.29
CA ILE A 574 -13.81 -18.14 2.36
C ILE A 574 -12.30 -18.03 2.56
N VAL A 575 -11.56 -18.32 1.51
CA VAL A 575 -10.10 -18.20 1.50
C VAL A 575 -9.72 -17.11 0.52
N ARG A 576 -9.08 -16.04 1.02
CA ARG A 576 -8.40 -15.07 0.17
C ARG A 576 -6.94 -15.48 0.03
N ASP A 577 -6.47 -15.69 -1.19
CA ASP A 577 -5.05 -15.88 -1.47
C ASP A 577 -4.45 -14.62 -2.11
N ARG A 578 -3.19 -14.67 -2.55
CA ARG A 578 -2.53 -13.52 -3.22
C ARG A 578 -3.22 -13.06 -4.52
N VAL A 579 -4.00 -13.93 -5.15
CA VAL A 579 -4.54 -13.73 -6.50
C VAL A 579 -6.03 -13.42 -6.46
N ARG A 580 -6.79 -14.14 -5.63
CA ARG A 580 -8.25 -14.07 -5.62
C ARG A 580 -8.90 -14.65 -4.35
N PHE A 581 -10.23 -14.61 -4.33
CA PHE A 581 -11.06 -15.34 -3.38
C PHE A 581 -11.44 -16.72 -3.92
N HIS A 582 -11.46 -17.68 -3.00
CA HIS A 582 -12.03 -19.01 -3.17
C HIS A 582 -13.12 -19.16 -2.12
N LYS A 583 -14.38 -19.27 -2.58
CA LYS A 583 -15.53 -19.50 -1.70
C LYS A 583 -15.91 -20.97 -1.78
N PHE A 584 -15.69 -21.70 -0.70
CA PHE A 584 -15.97 -23.13 -0.58
C PHE A 584 -17.32 -23.34 0.09
N VAL A 585 -18.22 -24.02 -0.62
CA VAL A 585 -19.57 -24.34 -0.14
C VAL A 585 -19.92 -25.76 -0.60
N ASN A 586 -20.28 -26.61 0.36
CA ASN A 586 -20.78 -27.96 0.10
C ASN A 586 -19.89 -28.79 -0.85
N GLY A 587 -18.57 -28.72 -0.68
CA GLY A 587 -17.64 -29.50 -1.51
C GLY A 587 -17.28 -28.87 -2.86
N THR A 588 -17.74 -27.66 -3.14
CA THR A 588 -17.43 -26.93 -4.38
C THR A 588 -16.73 -25.62 -4.08
N CYS A 589 -15.93 -25.13 -5.02
CA CYS A 589 -15.28 -23.83 -4.94
C CYS A 589 -15.84 -22.89 -6.02
N SER A 590 -16.02 -21.60 -5.69
CA SER A 590 -16.49 -20.55 -6.61
C SER A 590 -15.68 -20.45 -7.90
N CYS A 591 -14.45 -20.95 -7.91
CA CYS A 591 -13.60 -20.90 -9.07
C CYS A 591 -13.76 -22.01 -10.10
N LYS A 592 -14.56 -23.04 -9.81
CA LYS A 592 -14.79 -24.17 -10.71
C LYS A 592 -13.48 -24.85 -11.16
N ASP A 593 -12.51 -24.93 -10.25
CA ASP A 593 -11.16 -25.49 -10.50
C ASP A 593 -10.33 -24.80 -11.60
N TYR A 594 -10.78 -23.65 -12.06
CA TYR A 594 -10.04 -22.79 -12.98
C TYR A 594 -9.28 -21.72 -12.20
N TRP A 595 -8.11 -22.05 -11.63
CA TRP A 595 -7.15 -21.08 -11.08
C TRP A 595 -5.76 -21.31 -11.57
#